data_AF-A0A7C6LT16-F1
#
_entry.id   AF-A0A7C6LT16-F1
#
_cell.length_a   1.000
_cell.length_b   1.000
_cell.length_c   1.000
_cell.angle_alpha   90.00
_cell.angle_beta   90.00
_cell.angle_gamma   90.00
#
_symmetry.space_group_name_H-M   'P 1'
#
loop_
_entity.id
_entity.type
_entity.pdbx_description
1 polymer ?
#
loop_
_entity_poly.entity_id
_entity_poly.type
_entity_poly.pdbx_seq_one_letter_code
_entity_poly.pdbx_strand_id
1 'polypeptide(L)'
;MTKTLPGGKKPDDRLRLLIDLVGSCERVIDIGTDHALLPIRLVEEGKCGCVIAIDSSISAFTKAQRNVAKAEAGNKITVLHGSGLKNVEVKVEDTLVLAGLGGREIISILSEKLPLPGNV
;
A
#
# COMPACT_ATOMS: atom_id res chain seq x y z
N MET A 1 -19.96 -0.20 10.05
CA MET A 1 -19.26 0.59 11.09
C MET A 1 -17.80 0.73 10.67
N THR A 2 -17.34 1.93 10.35
CA THR A 2 -15.92 2.17 10.00
C THR A 2 -15.08 2.10 11.27
N LYS A 3 -14.20 1.09 11.37
CA LYS A 3 -13.22 0.99 12.47
C LYS A 3 -12.30 2.22 12.43
N THR A 4 -11.79 2.68 13.56
CA THR A 4 -10.85 3.81 13.64
C THR A 4 -9.40 3.38 13.36
N LEU A 5 -8.55 4.29 12.87
CA LEU A 5 -7.10 4.11 12.72
C LEU A 5 -6.40 3.83 14.06
N PRO A 6 -5.15 3.32 14.07
CA PRO A 6 -4.30 3.34 15.26
C PRO A 6 -4.28 4.74 15.90
N GLY A 7 -4.77 4.85 17.14
CA GLY A 7 -4.93 6.14 17.83
C GLY A 7 -6.29 6.83 17.67
N GLY A 8 -7.32 6.15 17.14
CA GLY A 8 -8.70 6.67 17.14
C GLY A 8 -9.04 7.65 16.03
N LYS A 9 -8.13 7.92 15.07
CA LYS A 9 -8.39 8.85 13.96
C LYS A 9 -9.23 8.20 12.86
N LYS A 10 -10.08 8.98 12.20
CA LYS A 10 -10.77 8.57 10.96
C LYS A 10 -9.80 8.68 9.77
N PRO A 11 -9.89 7.81 8.76
CA PRO A 11 -9.19 8.00 7.50
C PRO A 11 -9.60 9.33 6.88
N ASP A 12 -8.64 10.06 6.30
CA ASP A 12 -8.95 11.23 5.48
C ASP A 12 -9.67 10.83 4.19
N ASP A 13 -10.17 11.82 3.44
CA ASP A 13 -10.97 11.58 2.24
C ASP A 13 -10.18 10.84 1.15
N ARG A 14 -8.87 11.10 1.03
CA ARG A 14 -8.00 10.41 0.07
C ARG A 14 -7.85 8.94 0.44
N LEU A 15 -7.55 8.66 1.70
CA LEU A 15 -7.39 7.31 2.21
C LEU A 15 -8.70 6.53 2.11
N ARG A 16 -9.84 7.15 2.41
CA ARG A 16 -11.15 6.51 2.26
C ARG A 16 -11.42 6.16 0.80
N LEU A 17 -11.19 7.10 -0.12
CA LEU A 17 -11.35 6.86 -1.55
C LEU A 17 -10.49 5.69 -2.04
N LEU A 18 -9.23 5.61 -1.61
CA LEU A 18 -8.36 4.49 -1.99
C LEU A 18 -8.90 3.14 -1.47
N ILE A 19 -9.38 3.08 -0.24
CA ILE A 19 -9.98 1.86 0.32
C ILE A 19 -11.20 1.42 -0.50
N ASP A 20 -12.03 2.38 -0.94
CA ASP A 20 -13.21 2.10 -1.75
C ASP A 20 -12.85 1.64 -3.18
N LEU A 21 -11.84 2.26 -3.80
CA LEU A 21 -11.39 1.91 -5.16
C LEU A 21 -10.70 0.55 -5.23
N VAL A 22 -9.92 0.17 -4.21
CA VAL A 22 -9.27 -1.15 -4.15
C VAL A 22 -10.29 -2.29 -4.13
N GLY A 23 -11.46 -2.08 -3.52
CA GLY A 23 -12.50 -3.11 -3.47
C GLY A 23 -12.06 -4.35 -2.68
N SER A 24 -12.54 -5.53 -3.09
CA SER A 24 -12.12 -6.81 -2.50
C SER A 24 -11.04 -7.46 -3.36
N CYS A 25 -9.92 -7.84 -2.76
CA CYS A 25 -8.80 -8.47 -3.44
C CYS A 25 -8.03 -9.42 -2.51
N GLU A 26 -7.20 -10.29 -3.07
CA GLU A 26 -6.39 -11.21 -2.27
C GLU A 26 -5.08 -10.55 -1.80
N ARG A 27 -4.41 -9.81 -2.69
CA ARG A 27 -3.11 -9.20 -2.42
C ARG A 27 -3.00 -7.79 -2.98
N VAL A 28 -2.64 -6.85 -2.12
CA VAL A 28 -2.27 -5.48 -2.51
C VAL A 28 -0.76 -5.27 -2.37
N ILE A 29 -0.18 -4.57 -3.34
CA ILE A 29 1.17 -4.00 -3.23
C ILE A 29 0.99 -2.46 -3.17
N ASP A 30 1.22 -1.89 -1.99
CA ASP A 30 1.11 -0.44 -1.72
C ASP A 30 2.50 0.20 -1.80
N ILE A 31 2.75 0.93 -2.89
CA ILE A 31 4.05 1.55 -3.21
C ILE A 31 4.04 3.03 -2.82
N GLY A 32 5.03 3.43 -2.03
CA GLY A 32 5.08 4.77 -1.41
C GLY A 32 4.16 4.84 -0.20
N THR A 33 4.17 3.80 0.63
CA THR A 33 3.19 3.66 1.71
C THR A 33 3.30 4.80 2.73
N ASP A 34 2.19 5.49 2.97
CA ASP A 34 2.10 6.49 4.02
C ASP A 34 1.95 5.81 5.38
N HIS A 35 3.08 5.37 5.93
CA HIS A 35 3.19 4.74 7.25
C HIS A 35 2.29 3.51 7.44
N ALA A 36 2.01 2.77 6.37
CA ALA A 36 1.12 1.60 6.33
C ALA A 36 -0.35 1.87 6.71
N LEU A 37 -0.82 3.12 6.63
CA LEU A 37 -2.22 3.44 6.95
C LEU A 37 -3.20 2.70 6.03
N LEU A 38 -3.02 2.76 4.71
CA LEU A 38 -3.86 2.01 3.77
C LEU A 38 -3.77 0.48 3.96
N PRO A 39 -2.57 -0.12 4.04
CA PRO A 39 -2.41 -1.55 4.33
C PRO A 39 -3.19 -2.02 5.56
N ILE A 40 -3.05 -1.31 6.68
CA ILE A 40 -3.73 -1.64 7.92
C ILE A 40 -5.24 -1.60 7.73
N ARG A 41 -5.76 -0.54 7.09
CA ARG A 41 -7.20 -0.39 6.87
C ARG A 41 -7.79 -1.45 5.95
N LEU A 42 -7.12 -1.79 4.86
CA LEU A 42 -7.58 -2.82 3.92
C LEU A 42 -7.75 -4.17 4.63
N VAL A 43 -6.80 -4.54 5.49
CA VAL A 43 -6.88 -5.79 6.23
C VAL A 43 -7.92 -5.73 7.36
N GLU A 44 -7.96 -4.65 8.14
CA GLU A 44 -8.90 -4.48 9.27
C GLU A 44 -10.38 -4.42 8.84
N GLU A 45 -10.63 -3.89 7.63
CA GLU A 45 -11.97 -3.84 7.01
C GLU A 45 -12.31 -5.12 6.23
N GLY A 46 -11.42 -6.12 6.21
CA GLY A 46 -11.63 -7.38 5.49
C GLY A 46 -11.69 -7.20 3.97
N LYS A 47 -11.09 -6.13 3.44
CA LYS A 47 -11.05 -5.82 2.00
C LYS A 47 -9.93 -6.59 1.29
N CYS A 48 -8.84 -6.88 1.99
CA CYS A 48 -7.70 -7.58 1.42
C CYS A 48 -7.21 -8.75 2.29
N GLY A 49 -6.80 -9.85 1.63
CA GLY A 49 -6.20 -11.03 2.27
C GLY A 49 -4.81 -10.73 2.87
N CYS A 50 -3.95 -10.07 2.11
CA CYS A 50 -2.63 -9.62 2.55
C CYS A 50 -2.12 -8.37 1.80
N VAL A 51 -1.21 -7.63 2.42
CA VAL A 51 -0.65 -6.40 1.82
C VAL A 51 0.86 -6.38 1.93
N ILE A 52 1.54 -5.99 0.85
CA ILE A 52 2.95 -5.64 0.85
C ILE A 52 3.06 -4.12 0.80
N ALA A 53 3.59 -3.51 1.85
CA ALA A 53 3.74 -2.07 1.97
C ALA A 53 5.21 -1.68 1.75
N ILE A 54 5.48 -0.85 0.75
CA ILE A 54 6.85 -0.51 0.32
C ILE A 54 7.05 0.99 0.41
N ASP A 55 8.16 1.42 1.00
CA ASP A 55 8.61 2.81 0.92
C ASP A 55 10.14 2.89 0.83
N SER A 56 10.66 3.89 0.11
CA SER A 56 12.09 4.12 -0.08
C SER A 56 12.68 4.99 1.05
N SER A 57 11.84 5.74 1.76
CA SER A 57 12.20 6.51 2.94
C SER A 57 12.33 5.62 4.16
N ILE A 58 13.52 5.60 4.76
CA ILE A 58 13.79 4.85 6.00
C ILE A 58 12.88 5.29 7.15
N SER A 59 12.48 6.58 7.17
CA SER A 59 11.58 7.13 8.17
C SER A 59 10.16 6.58 8.01
N ALA A 60 9.63 6.56 6.78
CA ALA A 60 8.31 6.02 6.49
C ALA A 60 8.28 4.50 6.73
N PHE A 61 9.28 3.77 6.26
CA PHE A 61 9.46 2.34 6.51
C PHE A 61 9.46 2.00 8.02
N THR A 62 10.24 2.72 8.83
CA THR A 62 10.33 2.48 10.27
C THR A 62 8.99 2.75 10.97
N LYS A 63 8.28 3.82 10.57
CA LYS A 63 6.95 4.12 11.12
C LYS A 63 5.90 3.09 10.68
N ALA A 64 5.94 2.67 9.42
CA ALA A 64 5.07 1.61 8.90
C ALA A 64 5.23 0.32 9.72
N GLN A 65 6.46 -0.15 9.96
CA GLN A 65 6.71 -1.33 10.80
C GLN A 65 6.12 -1.17 12.21
N ARG A 66 6.31 0.00 12.85
CA ARG A 66 5.75 0.26 14.19
C ARG A 66 4.23 0.28 14.19
N ASN A 67 3.60 0.82 13.16
CA ASN A 67 2.15 0.86 13.04
C ASN A 67 1.58 -0.54 12.82
N VAL A 68 2.20 -1.32 11.92
CA VAL A 68 1.83 -2.72 11.64
C VAL A 68 1.97 -3.59 12.89
N ALA A 69 3.06 -3.44 13.65
CA ALA A 69 3.27 -4.18 14.89
C ALA A 69 2.23 -3.88 15.99
N LYS A 70 1.58 -2.72 15.93
CA LYS A 70 0.51 -2.32 16.86
C LYS A 70 -0.89 -2.67 16.36
N ALA A 71 -1.03 -3.00 15.08
CA ALA A 71 -2.32 -3.33 14.48
C ALA A 71 -2.66 -4.80 14.75
N GLU A 72 -3.94 -5.08 15.03
CA GLU A 72 -4.42 -6.45 15.29
C GLU A 72 -4.20 -7.40 14.10
N ALA A 73 -4.10 -6.85 12.89
CA ALA A 73 -3.97 -7.60 11.65
C ALA A 73 -2.55 -7.57 11.05
N GLY A 74 -1.53 -7.27 11.86
CA GLY A 74 -0.16 -7.08 11.39
C GLY A 74 0.46 -8.32 10.72
N ASN A 75 0.00 -9.53 11.06
CA ASN A 75 0.47 -10.78 10.44
C ASN A 75 0.12 -10.93 8.94
N LYS A 76 -0.76 -10.08 8.42
CA LYS A 76 -1.15 -10.05 7.00
C LYS A 76 -0.46 -8.92 6.23
N ILE A 77 0.43 -8.17 6.86
CA ILE A 77 1.08 -7.01 6.26
C ILE A 77 2.59 -7.20 6.32
N THR A 78 3.22 -7.25 5.15
CA THR A 78 4.68 -7.26 5.02
C THR A 78 5.16 -5.85 4.70
N VAL A 79 6.10 -5.33 5.49
CA VAL A 79 6.68 -3.99 5.24
C VAL A 79 8.08 -4.16 4.65
N LEU A 80 8.35 -3.54 3.51
CA LEU A 80 9.64 -3.59 2.82
C LEU A 80 10.23 -2.19 2.71
N HIS A 81 11.53 -2.08 2.97
CA HIS A 81 12.31 -0.90 2.59
C HIS A 81 12.82 -1.09 1.17
N GLY A 82 12.43 -0.23 0.25
CA GLY A 82 12.77 -0.41 -1.16
C GLY A 82 12.17 0.65 -2.08
N SER A 83 12.63 0.67 -3.33
CA SER A 83 12.16 1.60 -4.35
C SER A 83 11.29 0.85 -5.36
N GLY A 84 10.07 1.35 -5.55
CA GLY A 84 9.14 0.83 -6.55
C GLY A 84 8.86 -0.66 -6.36
N LEU A 85 8.98 -1.41 -7.46
CA LEU A 85 8.69 -2.84 -7.55
C LEU A 85 9.96 -3.72 -7.56
N LYS A 86 11.13 -3.17 -7.23
CA LYS A 86 12.42 -3.88 -7.38
C LYS A 86 12.50 -5.19 -6.60
N ASN A 87 11.95 -5.20 -5.39
CA ASN A 87 12.05 -6.31 -4.44
C ASN A 87 10.77 -7.15 -4.35
N VAL A 88 9.84 -7.00 -5.31
CA VAL A 88 8.55 -7.69 -5.29
C VAL A 88 8.24 -8.29 -6.65
N GLU A 89 7.82 -9.54 -6.64
CA GLU A 89 7.27 -10.21 -7.81
C GLU A 89 5.78 -9.89 -7.92
N VAL A 90 5.42 -9.19 -9.00
CA VAL A 90 4.04 -8.85 -9.35
C VAL A 90 3.37 -10.02 -10.04
N LYS A 91 2.18 -10.40 -9.58
CA LYS A 91 1.31 -11.42 -10.16
C LYS A 91 0.13 -10.77 -10.87
N VAL A 92 -0.53 -11.54 -11.73
CA VAL A 92 -1.68 -11.07 -12.53
C VAL A 92 -2.84 -10.62 -11.66
N GLU A 93 -3.04 -11.26 -10.50
CA GLU A 93 -4.15 -11.01 -9.58
C GLU A 93 -3.84 -9.90 -8.57
N ASP A 94 -2.64 -9.32 -8.61
CA ASP A 94 -2.25 -8.27 -7.67
C ASP A 94 -2.95 -6.95 -7.97
N THR A 95 -3.37 -6.28 -6.90
CA THR A 95 -3.77 -4.86 -6.98
C THR A 95 -2.58 -3.99 -6.60
N LEU A 96 -2.16 -3.10 -7.49
CA LEU A 96 -1.10 -2.13 -7.22
C LEU A 96 -1.73 -0.79 -6.79
N VAL A 97 -1.24 -0.22 -5.70
CA VAL A 97 -1.60 1.14 -5.27
C VAL A 97 -0.36 2.01 -5.32
N LEU A 98 -0.42 3.08 -6.13
CA LEU A 98 0.59 4.14 -6.20
C LEU A 98 -0.13 5.47 -6.00
N ALA A 99 -0.09 6.02 -4.79
CA ALA A 99 -0.84 7.23 -4.43
C ALA A 99 0.01 8.23 -3.67
N GLY A 100 -0.18 9.52 -3.93
CA GLY A 100 0.64 10.59 -3.30
C GLY A 100 2.06 10.71 -3.86
N LEU A 101 2.38 9.97 -4.92
CA LEU A 101 3.64 10.06 -5.67
C LEU A 101 3.51 11.04 -6.86
N GLY A 102 4.64 11.57 -7.33
CA GLY A 102 4.65 12.40 -8.54
C GLY A 102 4.36 11.57 -9.79
N GLY A 103 3.65 12.13 -10.78
CA GLY A 103 3.26 11.38 -11.99
C GLY A 103 4.44 10.73 -12.75
N ARG A 104 5.58 11.43 -12.86
CA ARG A 104 6.81 10.87 -13.46
C ARG A 104 7.38 9.69 -12.68
N GLU A 105 7.26 9.73 -11.35
CA GLU A 105 7.70 8.65 -10.48
C GLU A 105 6.81 7.42 -10.63
N ILE A 106 5.48 7.62 -10.70
CA ILE A 106 4.52 6.55 -11.00
C ILE A 106 4.87 5.88 -12.34
N ILE A 107 5.08 6.66 -13.40
CA ILE A 107 5.47 6.14 -14.73
C ILE A 107 6.77 5.33 -14.60
N SER A 108 7.80 5.89 -13.96
CA SER A 108 9.09 5.20 -13.79
C SER A 108 8.94 3.86 -13.06
N ILE A 109 8.17 3.80 -11.98
CA ILE A 109 7.96 2.57 -11.20
C ILE A 109 7.25 1.50 -12.04
N LEU A 110 6.23 1.90 -12.81
CA LEU A 110 5.49 0.97 -13.66
C LEU A 110 6.38 0.46 -14.81
N SER A 111 7.15 1.33 -15.47
CA SER A 111 8.05 0.95 -16.56
C SER A 111 9.16 -0.04 -16.17
N GLU A 112 9.52 -0.15 -14.89
CA GLU A 112 10.59 -1.07 -14.44
C GLU A 112 10.20 -2.55 -14.56
N LYS A 113 8.92 -2.88 -14.42
CA LYS A 113 8.44 -4.27 -14.29
C LYS A 113 7.23 -4.60 -15.15
N LEU A 114 6.53 -3.60 -15.68
CA LEU A 114 5.30 -3.79 -16.43
C LEU A 114 5.45 -3.20 -17.83
N PRO A 115 4.99 -3.88 -18.88
CA PRO A 115 4.95 -3.33 -20.21
C PRO A 115 3.97 -2.16 -20.23
N LEU A 116 4.47 -0.93 -20.43
CA LEU A 116 3.62 0.21 -20.70
C LEU A 116 3.24 0.26 -22.18
N PRO A 117 2.07 0.80 -22.53
CA PRO A 117 1.73 1.12 -23.92
C PRO A 117 2.83 2.00 -24.54
N GLY A 118 3.18 1.78 -25.80
CA GLY A 118 4.31 2.46 -26.47
C GLY A 118 4.17 3.97 -26.67
N ASN A 119 3.08 4.56 -26.20
CA ASN A 119 2.79 6.00 -26.22
C ASN A 119 2.90 6.66 -24.83
N VAL A 120 3.47 5.97 -23.84
CA VAL A 120 3.80 6.48 -22.50
C VAL A 120 5.28 6.80 -22.37
#